data_AF-A0A8D8VBG0-F1
#
_entry.id   AF-A0A8D8VBG0-F1
#
_cell.length_a   1.000
_cell.length_b   1.000
_cell.length_c   1.000
_cell.angle_alpha   90.00
_cell.angle_beta   90.00
_cell.angle_gamma   90.00
#
_symmetry.space_group_name_H-M   'P 1'
#
loop_
_entity.id
_entity.type
_entity.pdbx_description
1 polymer ?
#
loop_
_entity_poly.entity_id
_entity_poly.type
_entity_poly.pdbx_seq_one_letter_code
_entity_poly.pdbx_strand_id
1 'polypeptide(L)'
;MEVVCGGDLTRILHYREKVLSVVLEWGYWDETDRKDNALVLCSNEEWRKIVAPMFKDPQAVCGELKFADRKSKSFKAFLFEFCQSKLCYYKDKKGSVLLGEWKIEEIIWYVGHEKKRDPQTRWSFTFIPRHKAKRSKDSPWFGNTVAGYTNEDKFKWMSAMLFALYGASDLLPKTDLM
;
A
#
# COMPACT_ATOMS: atom_id res chain seq x y z
N MET A 1 -5.34 -13.21 2.65
CA MET A 1 -5.25 -11.96 1.87
C MET A 1 -6.54 -11.20 2.04
N GLU A 2 -6.47 -9.89 2.25
CA GLU A 2 -7.62 -9.00 2.17
C GLU A 2 -7.78 -8.51 0.73
N VAL A 3 -9.01 -8.55 0.23
CA VAL A 3 -9.39 -8.15 -1.12
C VAL A 3 -10.53 -7.14 -1.02
N VAL A 4 -10.35 -5.98 -1.64
CA VAL A 4 -11.29 -4.85 -1.57
C VAL A 4 -11.50 -4.22 -2.95
N CYS A 5 -12.46 -3.30 -3.05
CA CYS A 5 -12.81 -2.62 -4.31
C CYS A 5 -13.10 -3.59 -5.47
N GLY A 6 -13.90 -4.62 -5.22
CA GLY A 6 -14.30 -5.58 -6.25
C GLY A 6 -13.15 -6.44 -6.81
N GLY A 7 -12.06 -6.59 -6.06
CA GLY A 7 -10.89 -7.38 -6.47
C GLY A 7 -9.72 -6.55 -7.00
N ASP A 8 -9.92 -5.25 -7.22
CA ASP A 8 -8.91 -4.35 -7.78
C ASP A 8 -7.73 -4.10 -6.83
N LEU A 9 -7.97 -4.22 -5.51
CA LEU A 9 -7.02 -3.91 -4.46
C LEU A 9 -6.83 -5.10 -3.53
N THR A 10 -5.58 -5.49 -3.30
CA THR A 10 -5.24 -6.64 -2.45
C THR A 10 -4.12 -6.32 -1.48
N ARG A 11 -4.17 -6.90 -0.28
CA ARG A 11 -3.01 -6.91 0.63
C ARG A 11 -2.89 -8.23 1.38
N ILE A 12 -1.66 -8.66 1.60
CA ILE A 12 -1.39 -9.79 2.50
C ILE A 12 -1.57 -9.30 3.93
N LEU A 13 -2.27 -10.10 4.75
CA LEU A 13 -2.38 -9.86 6.18
C LEU A 13 -1.16 -10.47 6.86
N HIS A 14 -0.48 -9.67 7.68
CA HIS A 14 0.60 -10.17 8.51
C HIS A 14 0.04 -11.12 9.59
N TYR A 15 0.79 -12.15 9.98
CA TYR A 15 0.29 -13.16 10.93
C TYR A 15 -0.01 -12.61 12.33
N ARG A 16 0.51 -11.42 12.66
CA ARG A 16 0.20 -10.70 13.92
C ARG A 16 -1.06 -9.84 13.85
N GLU A 17 -1.62 -9.62 12.67
CA GLU A 17 -2.85 -8.85 12.53
C GLU A 17 -4.05 -9.67 13.00
N LYS A 18 -4.92 -9.04 13.81
CA LYS A 18 -6.17 -9.65 14.25
C LYS A 18 -7.19 -9.58 13.13
N VAL A 19 -7.58 -10.73 12.60
CA VAL A 19 -8.56 -10.84 11.51
C VAL A 19 -9.86 -10.09 11.82
N LEU A 20 -10.39 -10.21 13.04
CA LEU A 20 -11.59 -9.48 13.45
C LEU A 20 -11.41 -7.96 13.37
N SER A 21 -10.25 -7.43 13.78
CA SER A 21 -9.96 -6.00 13.69
C SER A 21 -9.92 -5.50 12.25
N VAL A 22 -9.38 -6.31 11.33
CA VAL A 22 -9.37 -6.00 9.89
C VAL A 22 -10.79 -5.90 9.35
N VAL A 23 -11.64 -6.88 9.64
CA VAL A 23 -13.02 -6.91 9.12
C VAL A 23 -13.88 -5.80 9.73
N LEU A 24 -13.69 -5.49 11.01
CA LEU A 24 -14.43 -4.40 11.66
C LEU A 24 -14.12 -3.03 11.04
N GLU A 25 -12.91 -2.82 10.53
CA GLU A 25 -12.53 -1.56 9.86
C GLU A 25 -13.42 -1.28 8.63
N TRP A 26 -13.85 -2.33 7.91
CA TRP A 26 -14.75 -2.20 6.76
C TRP A 26 -16.10 -1.62 7.13
N GLY A 27 -16.54 -1.80 8.38
CA GLY A 27 -17.80 -1.26 8.89
C GLY A 27 -17.87 0.27 8.86
N TYR A 28 -16.71 0.94 8.86
CA TYR A 28 -16.62 2.40 8.76
C TYR A 28 -16.61 2.92 7.32
N TRP A 29 -16.52 2.04 6.33
CA TRP A 29 -16.49 2.43 4.92
C TRP A 29 -17.89 2.57 4.34
N ASP A 30 -18.00 3.30 3.23
CA ASP A 30 -19.25 3.37 2.48
C ASP A 30 -19.66 1.99 1.97
N GLU A 31 -20.97 1.76 1.84
CA GLU A 31 -21.52 0.47 1.40
C GLU A 31 -20.89 0.00 0.08
N THR A 32 -20.69 0.92 -0.86
CA THR A 32 -20.06 0.65 -2.16
C THR A 32 -18.63 0.12 -2.05
N ASP A 33 -17.91 0.47 -0.99
CA ASP A 33 -16.52 0.07 -0.77
C ASP A 33 -16.38 -1.20 0.04
N ARG A 34 -17.40 -1.57 0.84
CA ARG A 34 -17.32 -2.72 1.76
C ARG A 34 -18.10 -3.94 1.30
N LYS A 35 -19.11 -3.77 0.44
CA LYS A 35 -20.06 -4.84 0.09
C LYS A 35 -19.40 -6.08 -0.55
N ASP A 36 -18.30 -5.89 -1.27
CA ASP A 36 -17.60 -6.95 -2.00
C ASP A 36 -16.23 -7.26 -1.36
N ASN A 37 -15.98 -6.79 -0.12
CA ASN A 37 -14.74 -7.09 0.58
C ASN A 37 -14.72 -8.56 0.99
N ALA A 38 -13.55 -9.19 0.83
CA ALA A 38 -13.38 -10.59 1.16
C ALA A 38 -12.02 -10.86 1.80
N LEU A 39 -12.00 -11.87 2.66
CA LEU A 39 -10.78 -12.54 3.08
C LEU A 39 -10.62 -13.80 2.25
N VAL A 40 -9.51 -13.86 1.50
CA VAL A 40 -9.19 -14.99 0.63
C VAL A 40 -7.97 -15.71 1.18
N LEU A 41 -8.09 -17.03 1.34
CA LEU A 41 -6.96 -17.89 1.62
C LEU A 41 -6.19 -18.11 0.31
N CYS A 42 -4.91 -17.76 0.28
CA CYS A 42 -4.07 -17.89 -0.90
C CYS A 42 -2.65 -18.31 -0.49
N SER A 43 -1.91 -18.90 -1.42
CA SER A 43 -0.49 -19.19 -1.22
C SER A 43 0.30 -17.89 -1.02
N ASN A 44 1.30 -17.93 -0.15
CA ASN A 44 2.25 -16.82 0.08
C ASN A 44 3.63 -17.10 -0.54
N GLU A 45 3.74 -18.05 -1.46
CA GLU A 45 5.02 -18.47 -2.03
C GLU A 45 5.82 -17.35 -2.70
N GLU A 46 5.19 -16.50 -3.51
CA GLU A 46 5.87 -15.38 -4.18
C GLU A 46 6.47 -14.42 -3.13
N TRP A 47 5.71 -14.17 -2.07
CA TRP A 47 6.16 -13.35 -0.94
C TRP A 47 7.34 -13.97 -0.19
N ARG A 48 7.29 -15.28 0.05
CA ARG A 48 8.38 -16.02 0.67
C ARG A 48 9.65 -16.02 -0.19
N LYS A 49 9.50 -16.14 -1.52
CA LYS A 49 10.61 -16.27 -2.47
C LYS A 49 11.24 -14.92 -2.82
N ILE A 50 10.45 -13.85 -2.89
CA ILE A 50 10.91 -12.54 -3.41
C ILE A 50 11.02 -11.49 -2.30
N VAL A 51 9.98 -11.33 -1.49
CA VAL A 51 9.90 -10.22 -0.51
C VAL A 51 10.67 -10.54 0.77
N ALA A 52 10.51 -11.75 1.32
CA ALA A 52 11.17 -12.13 2.57
C ALA A 52 12.71 -12.05 2.53
N PRO A 53 13.41 -12.41 1.44
CA PRO A 53 14.86 -12.22 1.35
C PRO A 53 15.32 -10.77 1.40
N MET A 54 14.45 -9.82 1.03
CA MET A 54 14.72 -8.37 1.06
C MET A 54 14.37 -7.73 2.42
N PHE A 55 13.69 -8.47 3.30
CA PHE A 55 13.27 -8.04 4.63
C PHE A 55 14.38 -8.35 5.65
N LYS A 56 15.41 -7.51 5.70
CA LYS A 56 16.56 -7.73 6.61
C LYS A 56 16.89 -6.49 7.43
N ASP A 57 16.95 -5.35 6.77
CA ASP A 57 17.38 -4.10 7.38
C ASP A 57 16.41 -2.97 7.01
N PRO A 58 16.34 -1.89 7.83
CA PRO A 58 15.65 -0.67 7.43
C PRO A 58 16.24 -0.14 6.11
N GLN A 59 15.39 0.01 5.10
CA GLN A 59 15.78 0.52 3.79
C GLN A 59 15.11 1.86 3.54
N ALA A 60 15.92 2.83 3.12
CA ALA A 60 15.40 4.01 2.45
C ALA A 60 15.27 3.72 0.95
N VAL A 61 14.14 4.09 0.34
CA VAL A 61 13.93 3.98 -1.10
C VAL A 61 13.47 5.32 -1.64
N CYS A 62 13.97 5.69 -2.82
CA CYS A 62 13.65 6.96 -3.46
C CYS A 62 13.57 6.77 -4.97
N GLY A 63 12.64 7.47 -5.63
CA GLY A 63 12.47 7.34 -7.07
C GLY A 63 11.34 8.21 -7.61
N GLU A 64 11.35 8.42 -8.92
CA GLU A 64 10.26 9.10 -9.61
C GLU A 64 9.08 8.13 -9.82
N LEU A 65 7.94 8.46 -9.23
CA LEU A 65 6.72 7.66 -9.29
C LEU A 65 5.53 8.50 -9.78
N LYS A 66 4.55 7.83 -10.40
CA LYS A 66 3.26 8.42 -10.72
C LYS A 66 2.38 8.48 -9.48
N PHE A 67 1.67 9.58 -9.27
CA PHE A 67 0.75 9.77 -8.15
C PHE A 67 -0.57 10.38 -8.59
N ALA A 68 -1.65 9.88 -8.01
CA ALA A 68 -2.97 10.48 -8.05
C ALA A 68 -3.58 10.46 -6.64
N ASP A 69 -3.98 11.64 -6.15
CA ASP A 69 -4.66 11.77 -4.87
C ASP A 69 -6.12 11.27 -4.97
N ARG A 70 -6.87 11.37 -3.87
CA ARG A 70 -8.29 10.95 -3.83
C ARG A 70 -9.24 11.76 -4.73
N LYS A 71 -8.78 12.88 -5.29
CA LYS A 71 -9.58 13.80 -6.11
C LYS A 71 -9.33 13.56 -7.60
N SER A 72 -8.09 13.23 -7.94
CA SER A 72 -7.60 13.21 -9.32
C SER A 72 -7.75 11.83 -9.97
N LYS A 73 -8.27 11.82 -11.21
CA LYS A 73 -8.21 10.63 -12.07
C LYS A 73 -6.83 10.48 -12.73
N SER A 74 -6.24 11.60 -13.13
CA SER A 74 -4.95 11.63 -13.84
C SER A 74 -3.78 11.50 -12.87
N PHE A 75 -2.75 10.79 -13.31
CA PHE A 75 -1.49 10.68 -12.58
C PHE A 75 -0.48 11.72 -13.02
N LYS A 76 0.32 12.22 -12.06
CA LYS A 76 1.47 13.09 -12.31
C LYS A 76 2.73 12.46 -11.72
N ALA A 77 3.88 12.70 -12.35
CA ALA A 77 5.15 12.22 -11.84
C ALA A 77 5.65 13.13 -10.71
N PHE A 78 6.12 12.53 -9.62
CA PHE A 78 6.77 13.21 -8.51
C PHE A 78 7.96 12.39 -8.03
N LEU A 79 8.91 13.05 -7.37
CA LEU A 79 9.89 12.35 -6.56
C LEU A 79 9.18 11.83 -5.30
N PHE A 80 9.32 10.54 -5.04
CA PHE A 80 8.87 9.89 -3.82
C PHE A 80 10.07 9.37 -3.04
N GLU A 81 9.96 9.44 -1.72
CA GLU A 81 10.91 8.84 -0.78
C GLU A 81 10.13 8.04 0.27
N PHE A 82 10.63 6.86 0.63
CA PHE A 82 10.27 6.20 1.87
C PHE A 82 11.51 6.10 2.75
N CYS A 83 11.45 6.76 3.91
CA CYS A 83 12.56 6.80 4.87
C CYS A 83 11.98 7.02 6.27
N GLN A 84 12.63 6.47 7.31
CA GLN A 84 12.21 6.63 8.72
C GLN A 84 10.72 6.34 8.95
N SER A 85 10.21 5.26 8.33
CA SER A 85 8.80 4.84 8.43
C SER A 85 7.78 5.84 7.87
N LYS A 86 8.22 6.77 7.01
CA LYS A 86 7.39 7.78 6.37
C LYS A 86 7.47 7.67 4.85
N LEU A 87 6.31 7.78 4.20
CA LEU A 87 6.18 7.96 2.76
C LEU A 87 6.04 9.46 2.48
N CYS A 88 6.96 10.01 1.69
CA CYS A 88 7.04 11.42 1.36
C CYS A 88 7.01 11.61 -0.16
N TYR A 89 6.48 12.74 -0.62
CA TYR A 89 6.65 13.15 -2.00
C TYR A 89 6.85 14.65 -2.13
N TYR A 90 7.54 15.04 -3.20
CA TYR A 90 8.10 16.38 -3.35
C TYR A 90 7.66 17.02 -4.66
N LYS A 91 7.59 18.35 -4.65
CA LYS A 91 7.23 19.15 -5.83
C LYS A 91 8.26 19.05 -6.93
N ASP A 92 9.53 18.97 -6.55
CA ASP A 92 10.67 18.98 -7.44
C ASP A 92 11.49 17.69 -7.31
N LYS A 93 12.31 17.43 -8.33
CA LYS A 93 13.19 16.26 -8.40
C LYS A 93 14.39 16.34 -7.45
N LYS A 94 14.61 17.47 -6.78
CA LYS A 94 15.69 17.66 -5.80
C LYS A 94 15.25 17.36 -4.37
N GLY A 95 13.96 17.04 -4.16
CA GLY A 95 13.42 16.80 -2.82
C GLY A 95 13.36 18.05 -1.94
N SER A 96 13.40 19.25 -2.53
CA SER A 96 13.54 20.50 -1.75
C SER A 96 12.22 20.99 -1.15
N VAL A 97 11.08 20.69 -1.79
CA VAL A 97 9.75 21.11 -1.33
C VAL A 97 8.85 19.91 -1.09
N LEU A 98 8.63 19.57 0.18
CA LEU A 98 7.72 18.51 0.61
C LEU A 98 6.26 18.89 0.31
N LEU A 99 5.54 18.01 -0.39
CA LEU A 99 4.11 18.20 -0.70
C LEU A 99 3.18 17.34 0.16
N GLY A 100 3.69 16.23 0.71
CA GLY A 100 2.95 15.44 1.69
C GLY A 100 3.80 14.33 2.28
N GLU A 101 3.37 13.91 3.45
CA GLU A 101 4.02 12.93 4.31
C GLU A 101 2.93 12.03 4.93
N TRP A 102 3.19 10.73 4.97
CA TRP A 102 2.35 9.76 5.66
C TRP A 102 3.22 8.80 6.47
N LYS A 103 2.96 8.68 7.77
CA LYS A 103 3.55 7.59 8.56
C LYS A 103 2.94 6.28 8.12
N ILE A 104 3.77 5.27 7.92
CA ILE A 104 3.32 3.96 7.44
C ILE A 104 2.31 3.31 8.39
N GLU A 105 2.47 3.54 9.69
CA GLU A 105 1.58 3.02 10.73
C GLU A 105 0.17 3.64 10.70
N GLU A 106 0.04 4.85 10.17
CA GLU A 106 -1.23 5.59 10.10
C GLU A 106 -2.01 5.32 8.81
N ILE A 107 -1.44 4.55 7.88
CA ILE A 107 -2.07 4.19 6.61
C ILE A 107 -2.27 2.68 6.47
N ILE A 108 -3.25 2.32 5.65
CA ILE A 108 -3.43 0.97 5.12
C ILE A 108 -3.17 1.06 3.62
N TRP A 109 -2.34 0.16 3.10
CA TRP A 109 -1.97 0.15 1.69
C TRP A 109 -2.24 -1.21 1.06
N TYR A 110 -2.59 -1.17 -0.21
CA TYR A 110 -3.00 -2.30 -1.04
C TYR A 110 -2.20 -2.28 -2.32
N VAL A 111 -1.80 -3.44 -2.82
CA VAL A 111 -1.30 -3.61 -4.18
C VAL A 111 -2.48 -3.46 -5.14
N GLY A 112 -2.30 -2.64 -6.18
CA GLY A 112 -3.29 -2.39 -7.22
C GLY A 112 -3.80 -0.95 -7.25
N HIS A 113 -4.81 -0.75 -8.09
CA HIS A 113 -5.52 0.50 -8.31
C HIS A 113 -6.95 0.18 -8.77
N GLU A 114 -7.90 1.07 -8.52
CA GLU A 114 -9.26 0.91 -9.08
C GLU A 114 -9.18 0.86 -10.61
N LYS A 115 -9.81 -0.12 -11.25
CA LYS A 115 -9.74 -0.40 -12.70
C LYS A 115 -10.05 0.82 -13.58
N LYS A 116 -10.91 1.72 -13.09
CA LYS A 116 -11.28 2.96 -13.78
C LYS A 116 -10.23 4.10 -13.63
N ARG A 117 -9.10 3.84 -12.95
CA ARG A 117 -7.96 4.75 -12.71
C ARG A 117 -6.62 4.05 -12.93
N ASP A 118 -6.43 3.55 -14.14
CA ASP A 118 -5.20 2.87 -14.56
C ASP A 118 -4.03 3.86 -14.78
N PRO A 119 -2.90 3.73 -14.06
CA PRO A 119 -1.72 4.55 -14.25
C PRO A 119 -0.91 4.22 -15.52
N GLN A 120 -1.23 3.13 -16.23
CA GLN A 120 -0.47 2.57 -17.36
C GLN A 120 0.98 2.27 -16.99
N THR A 121 1.18 1.61 -15.85
CA THR A 121 2.49 1.25 -15.32
C THR A 121 2.54 -0.23 -14.94
N ARG A 122 3.71 -0.75 -14.56
CA ARG A 122 3.87 -2.17 -14.23
C ARG A 122 3.29 -2.53 -12.87
N TRP A 123 3.31 -1.60 -11.94
CA TRP A 123 2.79 -1.80 -10.59
C TRP A 123 2.21 -0.51 -10.03
N SER A 124 1.34 -0.69 -9.05
CA SER A 124 0.82 0.39 -8.23
C SER A 124 0.50 -0.13 -6.83
N PHE A 125 0.48 0.78 -5.87
CA PHE A 125 -0.23 0.59 -4.61
C PHE A 125 -1.18 1.75 -4.38
N THR A 126 -2.28 1.44 -3.71
CA THR A 126 -3.27 2.42 -3.27
C THR A 126 -3.32 2.40 -1.75
N PHE A 127 -3.27 3.58 -1.13
CA PHE A 127 -3.31 3.72 0.32
C PHE A 127 -4.37 4.68 0.81
N ILE A 128 -4.84 4.42 2.02
CA ILE A 128 -5.87 5.16 2.75
C ILE A 128 -5.37 5.40 4.18
N PRO A 129 -5.79 6.47 4.86
CA PRO A 129 -5.56 6.57 6.30
C PRO A 129 -6.41 5.52 7.03
N ARG A 130 -5.92 5.00 8.17
CA ARG A 130 -6.75 4.27 9.14
C ARG A 130 -7.86 5.24 9.59
N HIS A 131 -9.13 4.89 9.43
CA HIS A 131 -10.26 5.83 9.48
C HIS A 131 -10.39 6.76 8.25
N LYS A 132 -10.36 6.16 7.05
CA LYS A 132 -10.58 6.90 5.80
C LYS A 132 -11.90 7.66 5.82
N ALA A 133 -11.86 8.91 5.39
CA ALA A 133 -13.10 9.65 5.14
C ALA A 133 -13.89 8.97 4.02
N LYS A 134 -15.22 9.04 4.13
CA LYS A 134 -16.15 8.58 3.10
C LYS A 134 -15.85 9.23 1.75
N ARG A 135 -16.22 8.55 0.66
CA ARG A 135 -16.08 9.12 -0.68
C ARG A 135 -17.05 10.29 -0.82
N SER A 136 -16.67 11.26 -1.66
CA SER A 136 -17.54 12.37 -2.03
C SER A 136 -17.42 12.64 -3.53
N LYS A 137 -18.26 13.54 -4.07
CA LYS A 137 -18.11 13.98 -5.46
C LYS A 137 -16.73 14.59 -5.73
N ASP A 138 -16.16 15.30 -4.75
CA ASP A 138 -14.84 15.92 -4.83
C ASP A 138 -13.68 14.96 -4.55
N SER A 139 -13.97 13.82 -3.90
CA SER A 139 -12.98 12.77 -3.59
C SER A 139 -13.57 11.39 -3.90
N PRO A 140 -13.78 11.06 -5.20
CA PRO A 140 -14.52 9.88 -5.62
C PRO A 140 -13.68 8.59 -5.57
N TRP A 141 -12.38 8.70 -5.34
CA TRP A 141 -11.44 7.58 -5.36
C TRP A 141 -11.25 6.99 -3.96
N PHE A 142 -11.05 5.67 -3.91
CA PHE A 142 -10.88 4.89 -2.68
C PHE A 142 -9.76 5.46 -1.81
N GLY A 143 -8.61 5.73 -2.44
CA GLY A 143 -7.40 6.19 -1.78
C GLY A 143 -6.46 6.94 -2.72
N ASN A 144 -5.27 7.23 -2.21
CA ASN A 144 -4.18 7.78 -2.99
C ASN A 144 -3.44 6.64 -3.69
N THR A 145 -3.17 6.74 -4.99
CA THR A 145 -2.45 5.70 -5.73
C THR A 145 -1.09 6.20 -6.15
N VAL A 146 -0.08 5.38 -5.90
CA VAL A 146 1.30 5.54 -6.34
C VAL A 146 1.63 4.41 -7.32
N ALA A 147 2.37 4.70 -8.39
CA ALA A 147 2.62 3.74 -9.45
C ALA A 147 4.02 3.89 -10.05
N GLY A 148 4.64 2.76 -10.42
CA GLY A 148 6.00 2.71 -10.94
C GLY A 148 6.19 1.72 -12.08
N TYR A 149 7.35 1.81 -12.75
CA TYR A 149 7.57 1.22 -14.08
C TYR A 149 8.31 -0.13 -14.07
N THR A 150 8.97 -0.52 -12.99
CA THR A 150 9.77 -1.76 -12.94
C THR A 150 9.32 -2.66 -11.79
N ASN A 151 9.34 -3.98 -11.99
CA ASN A 151 9.01 -4.93 -10.92
C ASN A 151 10.08 -4.98 -9.84
N GLU A 152 11.35 -4.71 -10.18
CA GLU A 152 12.43 -4.63 -9.20
C GLU A 152 12.17 -3.51 -8.19
N ASP A 153 11.74 -2.33 -8.67
CA ASP A 153 11.40 -1.23 -7.76
C ASP A 153 10.16 -1.55 -6.94
N LYS A 154 9.14 -2.21 -7.51
CA LYS A 154 7.97 -2.69 -6.76
C LYS A 154 8.38 -3.42 -5.49
N PHE A 155 9.27 -4.41 -5.61
CA PHE A 155 9.66 -5.25 -4.48
C PHE A 155 10.51 -4.49 -3.46
N LYS A 156 11.39 -3.56 -3.90
CA LYS A 156 12.13 -2.67 -2.98
C LYS A 156 11.21 -1.77 -2.16
N TRP A 157 10.22 -1.14 -2.80
CA TRP A 157 9.24 -0.30 -2.12
C TRP A 157 8.42 -1.11 -1.12
N MET A 158 7.92 -2.27 -1.55
CA MET A 158 7.16 -3.16 -0.66
C MET A 158 8.00 -3.65 0.52
N SER A 159 9.24 -4.11 0.30
CA SER A 159 10.10 -4.61 1.38
C SER A 159 10.39 -3.52 2.42
N ALA A 160 10.72 -2.31 1.98
CA ALA A 160 10.98 -1.18 2.87
C ALA A 160 9.75 -0.81 3.71
N MET A 161 8.58 -0.69 3.08
CA MET A 161 7.32 -0.35 3.75
C MET A 161 6.88 -1.43 4.75
N LEU A 162 7.05 -2.70 4.38
CA LEU A 162 6.75 -3.83 5.26
C LEU A 162 7.70 -3.89 6.44
N PHE A 163 9.00 -3.68 6.21
CA PHE A 163 9.99 -3.68 7.28
C PHE A 163 9.70 -2.59 8.30
N ALA A 164 9.29 -1.40 7.84
CA ALA A 164 8.88 -0.34 8.76
C ALA A 164 7.62 -0.68 9.58
N LEU A 165 6.70 -1.49 9.06
CA LEU A 165 5.49 -1.92 9.78
C LEU A 165 5.74 -3.08 10.75
N TYR A 166 6.59 -4.03 10.35
CA TYR A 166 6.68 -5.33 11.01
C TYR A 166 8.09 -5.72 11.42
N GLY A 167 9.14 -4.93 11.15
CA GLY A 167 10.55 -5.29 11.32
C GLY A 167 10.98 -5.64 12.75
N ALA A 168 10.18 -5.27 13.76
CA ALA A 168 10.32 -5.79 15.13
C ALA A 168 9.86 -7.27 15.27
N SER A 169 9.37 -7.87 14.19
CA SER A 169 8.88 -9.24 14.04
C SER A 169 9.49 -9.85 12.79
N ASP A 170 9.41 -11.16 12.68
CA ASP A 170 9.64 -11.82 11.40
C ASP A 170 8.54 -11.44 10.40
N LEU A 171 8.84 -11.39 9.10
CA LEU A 171 7.82 -11.17 8.06
C LEU A 171 6.85 -12.36 7.93
N LEU A 172 7.36 -13.55 8.25
CA LEU A 172 6.67 -14.82 8.16
C LEU A 172 6.58 -15.43 9.55
N PRO A 173 5.50 -16.17 9.86
CA PRO A 173 5.45 -16.92 11.11
C PRO A 173 6.62 -17.91 11.18
N LYS A 174 7.25 -18.02 12.35
CA LYS A 174 8.21 -19.09 12.62
C LYS A 174 7.53 -20.44 12.40
N THR A 175 8.22 -21.36 11.76
CA THR A 175 7.72 -22.70 11.43
C THR A 175 7.69 -23.65 12.63
N ASP A 176 7.79 -23.15 13.86
CA ASP A 176 7.86 -23.95 15.09
C ASP A 176 6.48 -24.47 15.54
N LEU A 177 5.70 -24.99 14.60
CA LEU A 177 4.46 -25.74 14.84
C LEU A 177 4.42 -26.96 13.91
N MET A 178 5.24 -27.95 14.25
CA MET A 178 4.91 -29.39 14.15
C MET A 178 5.42 -30.08 15.41
#